data_AF-A0A1I6RBE0-F1
#
_entry.id   AF-A0A1I6RBE0-F1
#
_cell.length_a   1.000
_cell.length_b   1.000
_cell.length_c   1.000
_cell.angle_alpha   90.00
_cell.angle_beta   90.00
_cell.angle_gamma   90.00
#
_symmetry.space_group_name_H-M   'P 1'
#
loop_
_entity.id
_entity.type
_entity.pdbx_description
1 polymer ?
#
loop_
_entity_poly.entity_id
_entity_poly.type
_entity_poly.pdbx_seq_one_letter_code
_entity_poly.pdbx_strand_id
1 'polypeptide(L)'
;MYLRKINEKWSAYAKACGIEVSVRITNTTKLSGCKGMYMAEFLHAGLRYHLYHELGQADYELRIVDESYAVTSFEASFGCEDGQAILRLINAFMQNNYGGIHTSVDCSSGLAKAKLDIYRVRFAGGGSPSSALNQQ
;
A
#
# COMPACT_ATOMS: atom_id res chain seq x y z
N MET A 1 -1.75 -16.27 -6.60
CA MET A 1 -2.65 -16.10 -7.76
C MET A 1 -3.29 -14.70 -7.82
N TYR A 2 -3.73 -14.12 -6.69
CA TYR A 2 -4.36 -12.79 -6.60
C TYR A 2 -3.46 -11.62 -7.05
N LEU A 3 -2.25 -11.49 -6.49
CA LEU A 3 -1.33 -10.39 -6.81
C LEU A 3 -0.88 -10.39 -8.28
N ARG A 4 -0.74 -11.57 -8.90
CA ARG A 4 -0.39 -11.65 -10.33
C ARG A 4 -1.46 -11.01 -11.20
N LYS A 5 -2.74 -11.37 -10.98
CA LYS A 5 -3.89 -10.78 -11.69
C LYS A 5 -4.03 -9.28 -11.42
N ILE A 6 -3.76 -8.82 -10.20
CA ILE A 6 -3.75 -7.38 -9.91
C ILE A 6 -2.67 -6.65 -10.70
N ASN A 7 -1.46 -7.19 -10.75
CA ASN A 7 -0.37 -6.54 -11.50
C ASN A 7 -0.61 -6.60 -13.01
N GLU A 8 -1.17 -7.70 -13.55
CA GLU A 8 -1.60 -7.77 -14.95
C GLU A 8 -2.62 -6.66 -15.27
N LYS A 9 -3.64 -6.47 -14.42
CA LYS A 9 -4.64 -5.39 -14.59
C LYS A 9 -4.02 -4.00 -14.42
N TRP A 10 -3.13 -3.83 -13.44
CA TRP A 10 -2.44 -2.57 -13.18
C TRP A 10 -1.58 -2.15 -14.37
N SER A 11 -0.73 -3.04 -14.88
CA SER A 11 0.11 -2.75 -16.04
C SER A 11 -0.72 -2.43 -17.28
N ALA A 12 -1.83 -3.15 -17.51
CA ALA A 12 -2.74 -2.85 -18.61
C ALA A 12 -3.41 -1.47 -18.46
N TYR A 13 -3.83 -1.13 -17.24
CA TYR A 13 -4.45 0.16 -16.93
C TYR A 13 -3.48 1.33 -17.11
N ALA A 14 -2.27 1.22 -16.55
CA ALA A 14 -1.21 2.22 -16.70
C ALA A 14 -0.85 2.46 -18.18
N LYS A 15 -0.71 1.38 -18.95
CA LYS A 15 -0.45 1.46 -20.39
C LYS A 15 -1.58 2.14 -21.15
N ALA A 16 -2.84 1.86 -20.81
CA ALA A 16 -3.99 2.53 -21.42
C ALA A 16 -4.04 4.04 -21.13
N CYS A 17 -3.47 4.47 -20.00
CA CYS A 17 -3.31 5.88 -19.64
C CYS A 17 -2.04 6.53 -20.25
N GLY A 18 -1.26 5.80 -21.05
CA GLY A 18 -0.02 6.31 -21.65
C GLY A 18 1.15 6.48 -20.68
N ILE A 19 1.06 5.88 -19.48
CA ILE A 19 2.08 6.00 -18.44
C ILE A 19 2.88 4.71 -18.37
N GLU A 20 4.19 4.80 -18.66
CA GLU A 20 5.13 3.72 -18.42
C GLU A 20 5.62 3.79 -16.96
N VAL A 21 4.82 3.22 -16.04
CA VAL A 21 5.17 3.16 -14.62
C VAL A 21 5.87 1.84 -14.28
N SER A 22 7.06 1.92 -13.71
CA SER A 22 7.79 0.80 -13.10
C SER A 22 7.23 0.36 -11.74
N VAL A 23 5.98 0.74 -11.44
CA VAL A 23 5.29 0.44 -10.18
C VAL A 23 4.76 -0.97 -10.20
N ARG A 24 5.05 -1.74 -9.15
CA ARG A 24 4.48 -3.07 -8.94
C ARG A 24 3.75 -3.12 -7.60
N ILE A 25 2.45 -3.42 -7.62
CA ILE A 25 1.65 -3.58 -6.40
C ILE A 25 2.03 -4.91 -5.74
N THR A 26 2.44 -4.86 -4.49
CA THR A 26 2.87 -6.03 -3.70
C THR A 26 1.88 -6.43 -2.63
N ASN A 27 1.02 -5.51 -2.18
CA ASN A 27 -0.07 -5.82 -1.25
C ASN A 27 -1.20 -4.79 -1.38
N THR A 28 -2.43 -5.19 -1.05
CA THR A 28 -3.58 -4.29 -0.91
C THR A 28 -4.43 -4.76 0.26
N THR A 29 -4.91 -3.82 1.07
CA THR A 29 -5.63 -4.12 2.32
C THR A 29 -6.71 -3.07 2.58
N LYS A 30 -7.91 -3.51 2.98
CA LYS A 30 -8.98 -2.64 3.49
C LYS A 30 -8.68 -2.21 4.92
N LEU A 31 -8.97 -0.96 5.27
CA LEU A 31 -8.78 -0.44 6.62
C LEU A 31 -10.14 -0.39 7.32
N SER A 32 -10.58 -1.53 7.84
CA SER A 32 -11.88 -1.68 8.49
C SER A 32 -12.02 -0.72 9.67
N GLY A 33 -13.19 -0.11 9.87
CA GLY A 33 -13.36 0.98 10.84
C GLY A 33 -13.04 2.37 10.28
N CYS A 34 -12.38 2.46 9.12
CA CYS A 34 -12.24 3.68 8.33
C CYS A 34 -12.95 3.48 6.98
N LYS A 35 -14.14 4.07 6.81
CA LYS A 35 -14.99 3.80 5.63
C LYS A 35 -14.25 4.18 4.34
N GLY A 36 -14.21 3.25 3.38
CA GLY A 36 -13.61 3.51 2.05
C GLY A 36 -12.09 3.64 2.06
N MET A 37 -11.42 3.38 3.18
CA MET A 37 -9.98 3.49 3.28
C MET A 37 -9.27 2.18 2.92
N TYR A 38 -8.14 2.33 2.24
CA TYR A 38 -7.27 1.21 1.90
C TYR A 38 -5.80 1.56 2.15
N MET A 39 -5.00 0.51 2.27
CA MET A 39 -3.56 0.56 2.14
C MET A 39 -3.14 -0.19 0.88
N ALA A 40 -2.30 0.42 0.06
CA ALA A 40 -1.61 -0.24 -1.05
C ALA A 40 -0.09 -0.25 -0.78
N GLU A 41 0.51 -1.44 -0.80
CA GLU A 41 1.97 -1.60 -0.82
C GLU A 41 2.41 -1.73 -2.29
N PHE A 42 3.42 -0.97 -2.68
CA PHE A 42 4.03 -1.11 -4.01
C PHE A 42 5.54 -0.92 -3.99
N LEU A 43 6.19 -1.47 -5.02
CA LEU A 43 7.62 -1.32 -5.31
C LEU A 43 7.80 -0.33 -6.46
N HIS A 44 8.71 0.63 -6.30
CA HIS A 44 9.18 1.53 -7.36
C HIS A 44 10.67 1.82 -7.16
N ALA A 45 11.46 1.74 -8.22
CA ALA A 45 12.92 1.98 -8.18
C ALA A 45 13.66 1.19 -7.06
N GLY A 46 13.20 -0.03 -6.74
CA GLY A 46 13.78 -0.88 -5.68
C GLY A 46 13.32 -0.53 -4.26
N LEU A 47 12.58 0.57 -4.08
CA LEU A 47 12.03 0.99 -2.80
C LEU A 47 10.56 0.56 -2.66
N ARG A 48 10.15 0.29 -1.42
CA ARG A 48 8.77 -0.08 -1.08
C ARG A 48 8.06 1.08 -0.41
N TYR A 49 6.78 1.18 -0.68
CA TYR A 49 5.93 2.26 -0.19
C TYR A 49 4.62 1.72 0.36
N HIS A 50 4.09 2.35 1.42
CA HIS A 50 2.70 2.21 1.85
C HIS A 50 1.95 3.49 1.50
N LEU A 51 0.93 3.37 0.66
CA LEU A 51 -0.05 4.42 0.41
C LEU A 51 -1.30 4.15 1.23
N TYR A 52 -1.66 5.10 2.10
CA TYR A 52 -2.94 5.14 2.80
C TYR A 52 -3.83 6.17 2.12
N HIS A 53 -5.03 5.76 1.71
CA HIS A 53 -5.91 6.62 0.94
C HIS A 53 -7.38 6.26 1.12
N GLU A 54 -8.26 7.26 1.08
CA GLU A 54 -9.70 7.09 1.06
C GLU A 54 -10.22 7.19 -0.38
N LEU A 55 -11.12 6.28 -0.77
CA LEU A 55 -11.71 6.30 -2.11
C LEU A 55 -12.37 7.64 -2.44
N GLY A 56 -11.99 8.22 -3.57
CA GLY A 56 -12.57 9.46 -4.09
C GLY A 56 -12.14 10.73 -3.34
N GLN A 57 -11.27 10.64 -2.33
CA GLN A 57 -10.67 11.80 -1.68
C GLN A 57 -9.37 12.21 -2.37
N ALA A 58 -8.91 13.44 -2.10
CA ALA A 58 -7.62 13.95 -2.56
C ALA A 58 -6.50 13.67 -1.55
N ASP A 59 -6.84 13.61 -0.27
CA ASP A 59 -5.88 13.45 0.81
C ASP A 59 -5.31 12.04 0.85
N TYR A 60 -3.99 11.97 0.94
CA TYR A 60 -3.23 10.73 0.99
C TYR A 60 -2.10 10.80 2.00
N GLU A 61 -1.64 9.65 2.44
CA GLU A 61 -0.38 9.54 3.17
C GLU A 61 0.47 8.46 2.53
N LEU A 62 1.63 8.86 2.00
CA LEU A 62 2.62 7.97 1.43
C LEU A 62 3.79 7.82 2.39
N ARG A 63 4.22 6.60 2.64
CA ARG A 63 5.37 6.30 3.51
C ARG A 63 6.36 5.37 2.83
N ILE A 64 7.64 5.64 3.03
CA ILE A 64 8.71 4.72 2.66
C ILE A 64 8.70 3.56 3.67
N VAL A 65 8.78 2.32 3.19
CA VAL A 65 8.81 1.12 4.04
C VAL A 65 10.26 0.73 4.31
N ASP A 66 10.90 1.52 5.17
CA ASP A 66 12.20 1.28 5.77
C ASP A 66 12.12 1.51 7.30
N GLU A 67 13.25 1.43 8.00
CA GLU A 67 13.30 1.62 9.46
C GLU A 67 12.83 2.99 9.95
N SER A 68 12.90 4.02 9.10
CA SER A 68 12.47 5.38 9.43
C SER A 68 10.95 5.53 9.35
N TYR A 69 10.32 4.73 8.48
CA TYR A 69 8.91 4.82 8.13
C TYR A 69 8.43 6.24 7.79
N ALA A 70 9.33 7.02 7.18
CA ALA A 70 9.14 8.43 6.91
C ALA A 70 7.96 8.68 5.95
N VAL A 71 7.25 9.77 6.22
CA VAL A 71 6.24 10.31 5.28
C VAL A 71 6.97 10.97 4.11
N THR A 72 6.48 10.72 2.90
CA THR A 72 7.04 11.26 1.65
C THR A 72 5.91 11.70 0.71
N SER A 73 6.26 12.27 -0.44
CA SER A 73 5.33 12.61 -1.51
C SER A 73 5.62 11.80 -2.78
N PHE A 74 4.66 11.77 -3.71
CA PHE A 74 4.89 11.14 -5.01
C PHE A 74 5.97 11.88 -5.80
N GLU A 75 5.97 13.21 -5.79
CA GLU A 75 6.95 14.05 -6.49
C GLU A 75 8.38 13.74 -6.00
N ALA A 76 8.57 13.66 -4.68
CA ALA A 76 9.87 13.34 -4.08
C ALA A 76 10.31 11.88 -4.36
N SER A 77 9.38 10.93 -4.36
CA SER A 77 9.70 9.50 -4.44
C SER A 77 9.82 8.98 -5.88
N PHE A 78 9.16 9.64 -6.83
CA PHE A 78 9.11 9.23 -8.24
C PHE A 78 9.94 10.15 -9.14
N GLY A 79 10.44 11.28 -8.62
CA GLY A 79 11.29 12.19 -9.37
C GLY A 79 10.62 12.81 -10.60
N CYS A 80 9.28 12.89 -10.60
CA CYS A 80 8.50 13.47 -11.69
C CYS A 80 7.68 14.66 -11.20
N GLU A 81 7.52 15.67 -12.07
CA GLU A 81 6.72 16.86 -11.78
C GLU A 81 5.23 16.55 -11.62
N ASP A 82 4.75 15.44 -12.22
CA ASP A 82 3.34 15.01 -12.14
C ASP A 82 3.17 13.77 -11.25
N GLY A 83 3.72 13.84 -10.02
CA GLY A 83 3.45 12.83 -8.98
C GLY A 83 1.94 12.65 -8.71
N GLN A 84 1.16 13.71 -8.95
CA GLN A 84 -0.29 13.71 -8.88
C GLN A 84 -0.95 12.80 -9.93
N ALA A 85 -0.43 12.70 -11.16
CA ALA A 85 -0.95 11.75 -12.15
C ALA A 85 -0.80 10.31 -11.66
N ILE A 86 0.29 9.97 -10.98
CA ILE A 86 0.52 8.65 -10.42
C ILE A 86 -0.47 8.36 -9.30
N LEU A 87 -0.68 9.31 -8.37
CA LEU A 87 -1.70 9.19 -7.34
C LEU A 87 -3.09 8.98 -7.95
N ARG A 88 -3.49 9.81 -8.94
CA ARG A 88 -4.78 9.68 -9.65
C ARG A 88 -4.92 8.30 -10.29
N LEU A 89 -3.86 7.81 -10.92
CA LEU A 89 -3.83 6.49 -11.56
C LEU A 89 -4.02 5.36 -10.54
N ILE A 90 -3.28 5.40 -9.42
CA ILE A 90 -3.41 4.40 -8.35
C ILE A 90 -4.80 4.48 -7.73
N ASN A 91 -5.30 5.67 -7.42
CA ASN A 91 -6.62 5.86 -6.82
C ASN A 91 -7.74 5.33 -7.73
N ALA A 92 -7.73 5.67 -9.02
CA ALA A 92 -8.71 5.18 -9.98
C ALA A 92 -8.63 3.65 -10.16
N PHE A 93 -7.42 3.08 -10.17
CA PHE A 93 -7.25 1.64 -10.17
C PHE A 93 -7.84 0.99 -8.92
N MET A 94 -7.55 1.55 -7.74
CA MET A 94 -8.02 1.01 -6.46
C MET A 94 -9.53 1.16 -6.30
N GLN A 95 -10.14 2.25 -6.77
CA GLN A 95 -11.59 2.43 -6.78
C GLN A 95 -12.30 1.34 -7.57
N ASN A 96 -11.77 0.99 -8.75
CA ASN A 96 -12.32 -0.08 -9.59
C ASN A 96 -12.11 -1.50 -9.02
N ASN A 97 -11.14 -1.68 -8.12
CA ASN A 97 -10.77 -3.00 -7.60
C ASN A 97 -11.02 -3.16 -6.09
N TYR A 98 -11.51 -2.13 -5.40
CA TYR A 98 -11.70 -2.12 -3.95
C TYR A 98 -12.56 -3.28 -3.45
N GLY A 99 -13.65 -3.58 -4.16
CA GLY A 99 -14.53 -4.72 -3.84
C GLY A 99 -13.78 -6.05 -3.79
N GLY A 100 -12.77 -6.23 -4.66
CA GLY A 100 -11.93 -7.43 -4.74
C GLY A 100 -10.75 -7.46 -3.77
N ILE A 101 -10.61 -6.51 -2.85
CA ILE A 101 -9.60 -6.59 -1.78
C ILE A 101 -10.08 -7.56 -0.70
N HIS A 102 -9.31 -8.63 -0.51
CA HIS A 102 -9.64 -9.74 0.41
C HIS A 102 -8.98 -9.64 1.78
N THR A 103 -7.94 -8.81 1.94
CA THR A 103 -7.29 -8.61 3.24
C THR A 103 -7.86 -7.36 3.92
N SER A 104 -7.94 -7.39 5.24
CA SER A 104 -8.39 -6.25 6.04
C SER A 104 -7.58 -6.11 7.32
N VAL A 105 -7.30 -4.86 7.72
CA VAL A 105 -6.73 -4.52 9.01
C VAL A 105 -7.77 -3.75 9.81
N ASP A 106 -7.97 -4.15 11.07
CA ASP A 106 -8.88 -3.44 11.96
C ASP A 106 -8.27 -2.11 12.41
N CYS A 107 -8.97 -1.04 12.14
CA CYS A 107 -8.63 0.34 12.50
C CYS A 107 -9.64 0.92 13.51
N SER A 108 -10.45 0.09 14.18
CA SER A 108 -11.39 0.50 15.23
C SER A 108 -10.72 1.30 16.36
N SER A 109 -9.44 1.00 16.65
CA SER A 109 -8.61 1.72 17.62
C SER A 109 -7.92 2.97 17.05
N GLY A 110 -8.25 3.38 15.84
CA GLY A 110 -7.68 4.55 15.15
C GLY A 110 -6.63 4.19 14.10
N LEU A 111 -6.63 4.97 13.01
CA LEU A 111 -5.74 4.79 11.85
C LEU A 111 -4.26 4.85 12.20
N ALA A 112 -3.85 5.78 13.08
CA ALA A 112 -2.46 5.94 13.48
C ALA A 112 -1.89 4.67 14.14
N LYS A 113 -2.69 4.03 15.00
CA LYS A 113 -2.32 2.77 15.63
C LYS A 113 -2.24 1.63 14.62
N ALA A 114 -3.22 1.53 13.71
CA ALA A 114 -3.21 0.53 12.65
C ALA A 114 -1.99 0.65 11.72
N LYS A 115 -1.59 1.87 11.35
CA LYS A 115 -0.35 2.13 10.58
C LYS A 115 0.88 1.58 11.30
N LEU A 116 0.99 1.86 12.60
CA LEU A 116 2.09 1.38 13.42
C LEU A 116 2.09 -0.14 13.56
N ASP A 117 0.92 -0.77 13.69
CA ASP A 117 0.81 -2.23 13.80
C ASP A 117 1.17 -2.92 12.47
N ILE A 118 0.73 -2.37 11.33
CA ILE A 118 1.14 -2.81 9.98
C ILE A 118 2.66 -2.73 9.83
N TYR A 119 3.24 -1.60 10.23
CA TYR A 119 4.69 -1.39 10.23
C TYR A 119 5.40 -2.40 11.13
N ARG A 120 4.94 -2.57 12.38
CA ARG A 120 5.53 -3.51 13.34
C ARG A 120 5.51 -4.94 12.84
N VAL A 121 4.40 -5.43 12.28
CA VAL A 121 4.36 -6.80 11.72
C VAL A 121 5.43 -6.98 10.64
N ARG A 122 5.71 -5.93 9.86
CA ARG A 122 6.72 -5.98 8.79
C ARG A 122 8.14 -6.07 9.32
N PHE A 123 8.48 -5.35 10.38
CA PHE A 123 9.84 -5.29 10.93
C PHE A 123 10.07 -6.24 12.11
N ALA A 124 9.02 -6.64 12.83
CA ALA A 124 9.09 -7.65 13.89
C ALA A 124 9.34 -9.07 13.33
N GLY A 125 9.05 -9.31 12.05
CA GLY A 125 9.39 -10.55 11.35
C GLY A 125 10.89 -10.75 11.07
N GLY A 126 11.76 -9.80 11.45
CA GLY A 126 13.22 -9.94 11.42
C GLY A 126 13.81 -10.67 12.65
N GLY A 127 12.99 -11.02 13.63
CA GLY A 127 13.36 -11.90 14.74
C GLY A 127 12.35 -13.04 14.86
N SER A 128 12.80 -14.27 14.67
CA SER A 128 11.98 -15.47 14.87
C SER A 128 11.23 -15.43 16.22
N PRO A 129 9.92 -15.70 16.29
CA PRO A 129 9.41 -16.44 17.44
C PRO A 129 9.89 -17.88 17.20
N SER A 130 11.03 -18.21 17.80
CA SER A 130 11.42 -19.60 17.98
C SER A 130 10.23 -20.31 18.63
N SER A 131 9.69 -21.29 17.92
CA SER A 131 8.83 -22.31 18.49
C SER A 131 9.53 -22.94 19.69
N ALA A 132 9.03 -22.66 20.89
CA ALA A 132 9.24 -23.49 22.07
C ALA A 132 7.91 -23.61 22.82
N LEU A 133 6.98 -24.34 22.23
CA LEU A 133 6.06 -25.19 22.96
C LEU A 133 6.87 -26.42 23.40
N ASN A 134 7.28 -26.50 24.67
CA ASN A 134 7.06 -27.67 25.53
C ASN A 134 7.78 -27.60 26.88
N GLN A 135 7.00 -27.92 27.91
CA GLN A 135 7.34 -28.66 29.13
C GLN A 135 8.25 -27.95 30.16
N GLN A 136 7.63 -27.47 31.24
CA GLN A 136 7.53 -28.20 32.51
C GLN A 136 6.35 -27.70 33.34
#